data_AF-A0A961KBX9-F1
#
_entry.id   AF-A0A961KBX9-F1
#
_cell.length_a   1.000
_cell.length_b   1.000
_cell.length_c   1.000
_cell.angle_alpha   90.00
_cell.angle_beta   90.00
_cell.angle_gamma   90.00
#
_symmetry.space_group_name_H-M   'P 1'
#
loop_
_entity.id
_entity.type
_entity.pdbx_description
1 polymer ?
#
loop_
_entity_poly.entity_id
_entity_poly.type
_entity_poly.pdbx_seq_one_letter_code
_entity_poly.pdbx_strand_id
1 'polypeptide(L)' 'YVADFVAHMNPLGVLTARDVMGPPTGVALAEVAADAPVREVMALLTHEAESVAVVEDGETVGRISRDMVLARLLDPRG' A
#
# COMPACT_ATOMS: atom_id res chain seq x y z
N TYR A 1 19.97 -14.55 -15.51
CA TYR A 1 18.94 -15.60 -15.35
C TYR A 1 17.97 -15.28 -14.20
N VAL A 2 17.53 -14.02 -14.07
CA VAL A 2 16.45 -13.62 -13.12
C VAL A 2 15.52 -12.56 -13.74
N ALA A 3 15.94 -11.90 -14.83
CA ALA A 3 15.15 -10.87 -15.50
C ALA A 3 13.81 -11.39 -16.08
N ASP A 4 13.76 -12.63 -16.57
CA ASP A 4 12.54 -13.21 -17.17
C ASP A 4 11.50 -13.72 -16.15
N PHE A 5 11.83 -13.75 -14.85
CA PHE A 5 10.88 -14.15 -13.80
C PHE A 5 10.03 -12.99 -13.28
N VAL A 6 10.47 -11.74 -13.48
CA VAL A 6 9.76 -10.55 -12.98
C VAL A 6 8.57 -10.18 -13.88
N ALA A 7 8.57 -10.64 -15.14
CA ALA A 7 7.54 -10.30 -16.14
C ALA A 7 6.19 -11.03 -15.96
N HIS A 8 6.08 -12.00 -15.05
CA HIS A 8 4.81 -12.71 -14.73
C HIS A 8 4.22 -12.34 -13.37
N MET A 9 4.88 -11.47 -12.60
CA MET A 9 4.39 -11.07 -11.28
C MET A 9 3.15 -10.19 -11.47
N ASN A 10 2.02 -10.59 -10.88
CA ASN A 10 0.91 -9.66 -10.69
C ASN A 10 1.48 -8.43 -9.96
N PRO A 11 1.42 -7.21 -10.54
CA PRO A 11 2.01 -6.02 -9.92
C PRO A 11 1.41 -5.75 -8.53
N LEU A 12 0.21 -6.24 -8.24
CA LEU A 12 -0.39 -6.18 -6.90
C LEU A 12 0.09 -7.29 -5.95
N GLY A 13 0.66 -8.37 -6.47
CA GLY A 13 1.17 -9.49 -5.67
C GLY A 13 2.49 -9.19 -4.97
N VAL A 14 3.21 -8.14 -5.40
CA VAL A 14 4.53 -7.75 -4.87
C VAL A 14 4.52 -6.51 -4.01
N LEU A 15 3.52 -5.64 -4.17
CA LEU A 15 3.48 -4.36 -3.48
C LEU A 15 3.08 -4.55 -2.02
N THR A 16 3.78 -3.82 -1.17
CA THR A 16 3.51 -3.66 0.25
C THR A 16 2.89 -2.29 0.53
N ALA A 17 2.40 -2.09 1.76
CA ALA A 17 1.91 -0.79 2.22
C ALA A 17 2.99 0.30 2.04
N ARG A 18 4.25 -0.01 2.33
CA ARG A 18 5.39 0.89 2.14
C ARG A 18 5.58 1.36 0.71
N ASP A 19 5.30 0.53 -0.28
CA ASP A 19 5.50 0.87 -1.69
C ASP A 19 4.46 1.87 -2.23
N VAL A 20 3.38 2.08 -1.49
CA VAL A 20 2.22 2.90 -1.89
C VAL A 20 2.01 4.09 -0.97
N MET A 21 2.43 3.98 0.29
CA MET A 21 2.19 5.02 1.28
C MET A 21 2.83 6.35 0.91
N GLY A 22 2.19 7.39 1.41
CA GLY A 22 2.69 8.76 1.39
C GLY A 22 2.86 9.23 2.82
N PRO A 23 3.05 10.54 3.03
CA PRO A 23 3.38 11.07 4.34
C PRO A 23 2.30 10.74 5.38
N PRO A 24 2.65 10.65 6.68
CA PRO A 24 1.73 10.39 7.80
C PRO A 24 0.86 11.62 8.11
N THR A 25 0.13 12.00 7.07
CA THR A 25 -0.95 12.97 6.96
C THR A 25 -2.18 12.64 7.79
N GLY A 26 -2.87 13.58 8.46
CA GLY A 26 -4.29 13.46 8.85
C GLY A 26 -4.69 12.23 9.68
N VAL A 27 -5.98 11.86 9.60
CA VAL A 27 -6.58 10.79 10.44
C VAL A 27 -6.91 9.57 9.59
N ALA A 28 -6.55 8.39 10.09
CA ALA A 28 -6.96 7.09 9.57
C ALA A 28 -7.71 6.32 10.66
N LEU A 29 -8.69 5.51 10.26
CA LEU A 29 -9.51 4.71 11.17
C LEU A 29 -9.10 3.23 11.19
N ALA A 30 -8.19 2.84 10.30
CA ALA A 30 -7.61 1.52 10.21
C ALA A 30 -6.09 1.65 10.07
N GLU A 31 -5.37 0.63 10.54
CA GLU A 31 -3.92 0.58 10.55
C GLU A 31 -3.42 -0.74 9.97
N VAL A 32 -2.27 -0.71 9.31
CA VAL A 32 -1.55 -1.91 8.83
C VAL A 32 -0.06 -1.76 9.10
N ALA A 33 0.65 -2.90 9.16
CA ALA A 33 2.11 -2.90 9.16
C ALA A 33 2.68 -2.41 7.82
N ALA A 34 3.88 -1.83 7.84
CA ALA A 34 4.52 -1.31 6.63
C ALA A 34 4.84 -2.38 5.56
N ASP A 35 5.05 -3.62 5.97
CA ASP A 35 5.26 -4.78 5.10
C ASP A 35 3.97 -5.49 4.69
N ALA A 36 2.81 -5.03 5.18
CA ALA A 36 1.52 -5.63 4.84
C ALA A 36 1.29 -5.60 3.32
N PRO A 37 0.78 -6.70 2.73
CA PRO A 37 0.56 -6.76 1.30
C PRO A 37 -0.53 -5.78 0.87
N VAL A 38 -0.37 -5.11 -0.28
CA VAL A 38 -1.30 -4.05 -0.73
C VAL A 38 -2.76 -4.53 -0.86
N ARG A 39 -2.98 -5.83 -1.08
CA ARG A 39 -4.33 -6.43 -1.10
C ARG A 39 -5.09 -6.26 0.22
N GLU A 40 -4.37 -6.27 1.34
CA GLU A 40 -4.96 -6.08 2.67
C GLU A 40 -5.39 -4.63 2.86
N VAL A 41 -4.53 -3.69 2.45
CA VAL A 41 -4.85 -2.26 2.41
C VAL A 41 -6.08 -2.00 1.54
N MET A 42 -6.16 -2.61 0.36
CA MET A 42 -7.31 -2.49 -0.53
C MET A 42 -8.61 -3.01 0.10
N ALA A 43 -8.55 -4.10 0.88
CA ALA A 43 -9.72 -4.63 1.58
C ALA A 43 -10.21 -3.62 2.62
N LEU A 44 -9.32 -3.07 3.45
CA LEU A 44 -9.65 -2.05 4.45
C LEU A 44 -10.24 -0.78 3.83
N LEU A 45 -9.65 -0.33 2.72
CA LEU A 45 -10.14 0.82 1.97
C LEU A 45 -11.50 0.58 1.31
N THR A 46 -11.89 -0.67 1.06
CA THR A 46 -13.18 -1.00 0.43
C THR A 46 -14.32 -1.06 1.46
N HIS A 47 -14.01 -1.50 2.68
CA HIS A 47 -15.03 -1.78 3.69
C HIS A 47 -15.19 -0.70 4.76
N GLU A 48 -14.08 -0.19 5.32
CA GLU A 48 -14.12 0.44 6.65
C GLU A 48 -13.55 1.87 6.68
N ALA A 49 -12.64 2.22 5.77
CA ALA A 49 -11.90 3.47 5.89
C ALA A 49 -11.69 4.21 4.57
N GLU A 50 -11.76 5.55 4.62
CA GLU A 50 -11.32 6.42 3.52
C GLU A 50 -9.79 6.43 3.38
N SER A 51 -9.08 6.16 4.49
CA SER A 51 -7.61 6.05 4.52
C SER A 51 -7.14 5.07 5.59
N VAL A 52 -5.98 4.45 5.35
CA VAL A 52 -5.34 3.47 6.23
C VAL A 52 -3.99 4.02 6.66
N ALA A 53 -3.70 4.04 7.96
CA ALA A 53 -2.40 4.39 8.50
C ALA A 53 -1.43 3.23 8.36
N VAL A 54 -0.18 3.55 8.06
CA VAL A 54 0.91 2.58 7.97
C VAL A 54 1.78 2.75 9.21
N VAL A 55 1.94 1.67 9.96
CA VAL A 55 2.63 1.65 11.24
C VAL A 55 3.87 0.77 11.13
N GLU A 56 4.98 1.27 11.69
CA GLU A 56 6.23 0.52 11.89
C GLU A 56 6.74 0.85 13.29
N ASP A 57 7.14 -0.17 14.05
CA ASP A 57 7.65 -0.01 15.42
C ASP A 57 6.73 0.79 16.37
N GLY A 58 5.42 0.74 16.13
CA GLY A 58 4.41 1.46 16.92
C GLY A 58 4.24 2.94 16.54
N GLU A 59 4.94 3.42 15.52
CA GLU A 59 4.84 4.78 15.00
C GLU A 59 4.15 4.80 13.63
N THR A 60 3.29 5.80 13.40
CA THR A 60 2.69 6.02 12.08
C THR A 60 3.75 6.62 11.14
N VAL A 61 4.24 5.81 10.21
CA VAL A 61 5.26 6.18 9.22
C VAL A 61 4.65 6.65 7.90
N GLY A 62 3.38 6.37 7.65
CA GLY A 62 2.71 6.80 6.44
C GLY A 62 1.20 6.61 6.47
N ARG A 63 0.58 6.95 5.35
CA ARG A 63 -0.85 6.73 5.14
C ARG A 63 -1.12 6.40 3.69
N ILE A 64 -2.14 5.59 3.45
CA ILE A 64 -2.60 5.18 2.13
C ILE A 64 -4.06 5.58 1.96
N SER A 65 -4.37 6.23 0.83
CA SER A 65 -5.74 6.46 0.36
C SER A 65 -6.00 5.64 -0.91
N ARG A 66 -7.28 5.57 -1.31
CA ARG A 66 -7.68 4.91 -2.58
C ARG A 66 -6.95 5.52 -3.78
N ASP A 67 -6.82 6.84 -3.84
CA ASP A 67 -6.17 7.53 -4.96
C ASP A 67 -4.69 7.16 -5.09
N MET A 68 -4.00 6.92 -3.97
CA MET A 68 -2.59 6.55 -3.97
C MET A 68 -2.39 5.13 -4.50
N VAL A 69 -3.28 4.22 -4.12
CA VAL A 69 -3.30 2.85 -4.66
C VAL A 69 -3.58 2.88 -6.16
N LEU A 70 -4.54 3.68 -6.61
CA LEU A 70 -4.86 3.83 -8.03
C LEU A 70 -3.70 4.45 -8.82
N ALA A 71 -3.06 5.50 -8.29
CA ALA A 71 -1.89 6.11 -8.90
C ALA A 71 -0.75 5.09 -9.07
N ARG A 72 -0.50 4.26 -8.05
CA ARG A 72 0.53 3.22 -8.11
C ARG A 72 0.19 2.09 -9.08
N LEU A 73 -1.08 1.82 -9.32
CA LEU A 73 -1.54 0.85 -10.32
C LEU A 73 -1.39 1.36 -11.76
N LEU A 74 -1.65 2.65 -11.97
CA LEU A 74 -1.47 3.31 -13.26
C LEU A 74 0.00 3.43 -13.62
N ASP A 75 0.87 3.57 -12.63
CA ASP A 75 2.32 3.55 -12.78
C ASP A 75 3.01 2.65 -11.73
N PRO A 76 3.05 1.33 -11.97
CA PRO A 76 3.67 0.38 -11.04
C PRO A 76 5.19 0.49 -10.99
N ARG A 77 5.83 1.24 -11.90
CA ARG A 77 7.28 1.38 -11.97
C ARG A 77 7.78 2.70 -11.38
N GLY A 78 6.97 3.75 -11.47
CA GLY A 78 7.44 5.12 -11.22
C GLY A 78 8.41 5.60 -12.30
#